data_AF-A0A645F9I9-F1
#
_entry.id   AF-A0A645F9I9-F1
#
_cell.length_a   1.000
_cell.length_b   1.000
_cell.length_c   1.000
_cell.angle_alpha   90.00
_cell.angle_beta   90.00
_cell.angle_gamma   90.00
#
_symmetry.space_group_name_H-M   'P 1'
#
loop_
_entity.id
_entity.type
_entity.pdbx_description
1 polymer ?
#
loop_
_entity_poly.entity_id
_entity_poly.type
_entity_poly.pdbx_seq_one_letter_code
_entity_poly.pdbx_strand_id
1 'polypeptide(L)'
;MADEVLHKKYELYGLDKNYNYARLGSEATLFASLVAAYNLGEPWVGYCYEPTWVSGKLDIVLLEDEPYSKELFEKGGCAFPSQQLKIVSSKYFAKKAPDLLEFFKKYKTGSKLISEALAYLDEKKASHTEAAKWLLRKNPELLDQWLPKERAERVRAVL
;
A
#
# COMPACT_ATOMS: atom_id res chain seq x y z
N MET A 1 14.49 -8.75 -7.40
CA MET A 1 13.84 -8.26 -6.15
C MET A 1 13.96 -6.73 -6.08
N ALA A 2 13.19 -6.04 -5.23
CA ALA A 2 13.25 -4.56 -5.15
C ALA A 2 14.65 -4.04 -4.76
N ASP A 3 15.32 -4.70 -3.82
CA ASP A 3 16.69 -4.37 -3.39
C ASP A 3 17.69 -4.38 -4.56
N GLU A 4 17.66 -5.42 -5.40
CA GLU A 4 18.59 -5.54 -6.54
C GLU A 4 18.40 -4.41 -7.56
N VAL A 5 17.14 -4.03 -7.83
CA VAL A 5 16.82 -2.94 -8.76
C VAL A 5 17.27 -1.59 -8.18
N LEU A 6 17.06 -1.37 -6.88
CA LEU A 6 17.45 -0.14 -6.20
C LEU A 6 18.97 -0.02 -6.06
N HIS A 7 19.68 -1.12 -5.80
CA HIS A 7 21.14 -1.09 -5.76
C HIS A 7 21.73 -0.73 -7.12
N LYS A 8 21.22 -1.33 -8.20
CA LYS A 8 21.61 -0.96 -9.57
C LYS A 8 21.32 0.52 -9.86
N LYS A 9 20.18 1.03 -9.41
CA LYS A 9 19.83 2.46 -9.52
C LYS A 9 20.83 3.35 -8.79
N TYR A 10 21.16 2.99 -7.57
CA TYR A 10 22.12 3.67 -6.73
C TYR A 10 23.50 3.78 -7.41
N GLU A 11 23.98 2.69 -8.02
CA GLU A 11 25.22 2.69 -8.81
C GLU A 11 25.08 3.48 -10.11
N LEU A 12 23.99 3.27 -10.87
CA LEU A 12 23.76 3.88 -12.17
C LEU A 12 23.69 5.41 -12.11
N TYR A 13 23.05 5.94 -11.07
CA TYR A 13 22.93 7.39 -10.85
C TYR A 13 24.12 7.99 -10.08
N GLY A 14 25.14 7.18 -9.77
CA GLY A 14 26.35 7.64 -9.09
C GLY A 14 26.09 8.14 -7.66
N LEU A 15 25.04 7.62 -7.01
CA LEU A 15 24.68 7.99 -5.64
C LEU A 15 25.71 7.45 -4.63
N ASP A 16 26.47 6.43 -5.02
CA ASP A 16 27.58 5.84 -4.27
C ASP A 16 28.71 6.80 -3.93
N LYS A 17 28.80 7.92 -4.64
CA LYS A 17 29.78 8.98 -4.35
C LYS A 17 29.43 9.79 -3.10
N ASN A 18 28.15 9.84 -2.73
CA ASN A 18 27.63 10.75 -1.70
C ASN A 18 26.82 10.04 -0.60
N TYR A 19 26.34 8.83 -0.85
CA TYR A 19 25.46 8.08 0.05
C TYR A 19 26.01 6.68 0.30
N ASN A 20 25.60 6.08 1.43
CA ASN A 20 25.83 4.66 1.71
C ASN A 20 24.54 3.87 1.50
N TYR A 21 24.61 2.76 0.77
CA TYR A 21 23.46 1.87 0.59
C TYR A 21 23.32 0.89 1.78
N ALA A 22 22.42 1.21 2.71
CA ALA A 22 22.17 0.37 3.90
C ALA A 22 21.07 -0.67 3.66
N ARG A 23 21.39 -1.95 3.86
CA ARG A 23 20.42 -3.06 3.83
C ARG A 23 19.97 -3.41 5.24
N LEU A 24 18.80 -2.93 5.64
CA LEU A 24 18.29 -3.04 7.01
C LEU A 24 17.70 -4.42 7.36
N GLY A 25 17.77 -5.39 6.46
CA GLY A 25 17.48 -6.82 6.70
C GLY A 25 16.00 -7.18 6.89
N SER A 26 15.15 -6.23 7.30
CA SER A 26 13.71 -6.41 7.43
C SER A 26 12.93 -5.13 7.13
N GLU A 27 11.66 -5.28 6.74
CA GLU A 27 10.73 -4.17 6.57
C GLU A 27 10.52 -3.40 7.88
N ALA A 28 10.43 -4.10 9.01
CA ALA A 28 10.23 -3.47 10.32
C ALA A 28 11.38 -2.53 10.67
N THR A 29 12.63 -2.95 10.44
CA THR A 29 13.82 -2.11 10.67
C THR A 29 13.85 -0.91 9.73
N LEU A 30 13.50 -1.12 8.45
CA LEU A 30 13.42 -0.07 7.44
C LEU A 30 12.42 1.03 7.85
N PHE A 31 11.20 0.65 8.20
CA PHE A 31 10.16 1.58 8.61
C PHE A 31 10.46 2.25 9.96
N ALA A 32 11.10 1.55 10.90
CA ALA A 32 11.57 2.17 12.14
C ALA A 32 12.60 3.28 11.88
N SER A 33 13.53 3.07 10.93
CA SER A 33 14.52 4.10 10.55
C SER A 33 13.87 5.34 9.95
N LEU A 34 12.86 5.16 9.09
CA LEU A 34 12.11 6.26 8.46
C LEU A 34 11.33 7.05 9.52
N VAL A 35 10.60 6.37 10.39
CA VAL A 35 9.82 7.02 11.46
C VAL A 35 10.73 7.78 12.43
N ALA A 36 11.87 7.20 12.81
CA ALA A 36 12.83 7.86 13.68
C ALA A 36 13.36 9.17 13.06
N ALA A 37 13.82 9.12 11.81
CA ALA A 37 14.32 10.29 11.09
C ALA A 37 13.24 11.36 10.93
N TYR A 38 12.02 10.96 10.54
CA TYR A 38 10.89 11.87 10.39
C TYR A 38 10.58 12.62 11.69
N ASN A 39 10.51 11.91 12.82
CA ASN A 39 10.20 12.50 14.12
C ASN A 39 11.31 13.44 14.62
N LEU A 40 12.56 13.21 14.22
CA LEU A 40 13.72 14.04 14.56
C LEU A 40 13.90 15.21 13.58
N GLY A 41 13.11 15.28 12.50
CA GLY A 41 13.29 16.27 11.43
C GLY A 41 14.57 16.05 10.61
N GLU A 42 15.07 14.82 10.58
CA GLU A 42 16.29 14.45 9.87
C GLU A 42 15.99 14.02 8.42
N PRO A 43 16.88 14.31 7.47
CA PRO A 43 16.72 13.85 6.09
C PRO A 43 16.82 12.33 6.03
N TRP A 44 15.88 11.71 5.30
CA TRP A 44 15.87 10.28 5.04
C TRP A 44 15.57 10.01 3.57
N VAL A 45 16.35 9.13 2.96
CA VAL A 45 16.11 8.61 1.61
C VAL A 45 16.25 7.11 1.63
N GLY A 46 15.26 6.41 1.08
CA GLY A 46 15.24 4.96 1.11
C GLY A 46 14.02 4.37 0.42
N TYR A 47 13.87 3.06 0.56
CA TYR A 47 12.76 2.34 -0.04
C TYR A 47 11.51 2.42 0.83
N CYS A 48 10.40 2.78 0.22
CA CYS A 48 9.07 2.65 0.78
C CYS A 48 8.12 2.22 -0.36
N TYR A 49 6.97 1.66 0.00
CA TYR A 49 5.92 1.32 -0.96
C TYR A 49 4.56 1.65 -0.34
N GLU A 50 3.55 1.74 -1.21
CA GLU A 50 2.18 1.96 -0.79
C GLU A 50 1.26 0.81 -1.28
N PRO A 51 0.18 0.52 -0.54
CA PRO A 51 -0.19 1.10 0.76
C PRO A 51 0.56 0.48 1.95
N THR A 52 0.99 1.31 2.91
CA THR A 52 1.54 0.89 4.21
C THR A 52 1.01 1.78 5.34
N TRP A 53 1.21 1.37 6.60
CA TRP A 53 0.90 2.23 7.75
C TRP A 53 1.79 3.48 7.79
N VAL A 54 3.04 3.37 7.32
CA VAL A 54 3.98 4.49 7.26
C VAL A 54 3.51 5.52 6.23
N SER A 55 3.17 5.07 5.01
CA SER A 55 2.65 5.97 3.97
C SER A 55 1.29 6.59 4.33
N GLY A 56 0.57 6.02 5.30
CA GLY A 56 -0.68 6.58 5.82
C GLY A 56 -0.51 7.58 6.96
N LYS A 57 0.63 7.55 7.67
CA LYS A 57 0.89 8.38 8.85
C LYS A 57 1.82 9.55 8.58
N LEU A 58 2.84 9.33 7.75
CA LEU A 58 3.89 10.29 7.52
C LEU A 58 3.63 11.08 6.24
N ASP A 59 3.96 12.36 6.25
CA ASP A 59 3.97 13.20 5.05
C ASP A 59 5.30 12.97 4.30
N ILE A 60 5.34 11.97 3.43
CA ILE A 60 6.50 11.59 2.64
C ILE A 60 6.23 11.77 1.15
N VAL A 61 7.27 12.09 0.40
CA VAL A 61 7.20 12.26 -1.05
C VAL A 61 7.86 11.11 -1.78
N LEU A 62 7.22 10.60 -2.83
CA LEU A 62 7.85 9.69 -3.78
C LEU A 62 8.77 10.51 -4.69
N LEU A 63 10.06 10.17 -4.72
CA LEU A 63 11.01 10.81 -5.63
C LEU A 63 10.69 10.45 -7.09
N GLU A 64 10.64 11.46 -7.95
CA GLU A 64 10.41 11.30 -9.38
C GLU A 64 11.58 10.62 -10.07
N ASP A 65 11.28 9.91 -11.16
CA ASP A 65 12.26 9.18 -11.97
C ASP A 65 11.73 8.99 -13.39
N GLU A 66 12.57 8.47 -14.27
CA GLU A 66 12.19 8.10 -15.63
C GLU A 66 10.97 7.15 -15.63
N PRO A 67 10.01 7.33 -16.54
CA PRO A 67 8.85 6.45 -16.64
C PRO A 67 9.26 4.98 -16.80
N TYR A 68 8.45 4.09 -16.22
CA TYR A 68 8.75 2.65 -16.26
C TYR A 68 8.92 2.14 -17.70
N SER A 69 10.07 1.54 -17.96
CA SER A 69 10.38 0.72 -19.12
C SER A 69 10.98 -0.58 -18.60
N LYS A 70 10.57 -1.73 -19.16
CA LYS A 70 11.14 -3.02 -18.75
C LYS A 70 12.66 -3.04 -18.91
N GLU A 71 13.18 -2.49 -20.01
CA GLU A 71 14.61 -2.47 -20.30
C GLU A 71 15.39 -1.60 -19.29
N LEU A 72 14.85 -0.42 -18.96
CA LEU A 72 15.46 0.48 -17.98
C LEU A 72 15.36 -0.10 -16.57
N PHE A 73 14.23 -0.71 -16.23
CA PHE A 73 13.96 -1.27 -14.90
C PHE A 73 14.96 -2.37 -14.55
N GLU A 74 15.29 -3.25 -15.49
CA GLU A 74 16.29 -4.32 -15.30
C GLU A 74 17.70 -3.76 -15.02
N LYS A 75 17.98 -2.53 -15.45
CA LYS A 75 19.22 -1.77 -15.22
C LYS A 75 19.12 -0.81 -14.03
N GLY A 76 17.96 -0.69 -13.38
CA GLY A 76 17.71 0.27 -12.30
C GLY A 76 17.51 1.72 -12.75
N GLY A 77 17.31 1.97 -14.06
CA GLY A 77 17.28 3.32 -14.63
C GLY A 77 15.89 3.94 -14.81
N CYS A 78 14.88 3.47 -14.10
CA CYS A 78 13.54 4.05 -14.14
C CYS A 78 12.72 3.77 -12.87
N ALA A 79 11.55 4.39 -12.78
CA ALA A 79 10.56 4.17 -11.72
C ALA A 79 10.10 2.71 -11.65
N PHE A 80 9.64 2.30 -10.45
CA PHE A 80 8.93 1.04 -10.29
C PHE A 80 7.57 1.11 -10.98
N PRO A 81 7.12 0.02 -11.64
CA PRO A 81 5.78 0.00 -12.22
C PRO A 81 4.73 0.00 -11.12
N SER A 82 3.62 0.71 -11.35
CA SER A 82 2.44 0.59 -10.49
C SER A 82 1.92 -0.85 -10.53
N GLN A 83 1.74 -1.45 -9.36
CA GLN A 83 1.29 -2.83 -9.23
C GLN A 83 -0.21 -2.90 -9.00
N GLN A 84 -0.89 -3.75 -9.77
CA GLN A 84 -2.30 -4.05 -9.53
C GLN A 84 -2.44 -5.20 -8.53
N LEU A 85 -3.05 -4.92 -7.38
CA LEU A 85 -3.48 -5.94 -6.44
C LEU A 85 -4.72 -6.65 -6.99
N LYS A 86 -4.61 -7.97 -7.20
CA LYS A 86 -5.66 -8.78 -7.80
C LYS A 86 -6.36 -9.64 -6.75
N ILE A 87 -7.68 -9.66 -6.79
CA ILE A 87 -8.47 -10.67 -6.09
C ILE A 87 -8.52 -11.91 -6.98
N VAL A 88 -8.01 -13.02 -6.46
CA VAL A 88 -7.98 -14.31 -7.17
C VAL A 88 -8.85 -15.34 -6.45
N SER A 89 -9.59 -16.12 -7.21
CA SER A 89 -10.42 -17.21 -6.66
C SER A 89 -10.32 -18.46 -7.52
N SER A 90 -10.66 -19.61 -6.94
CA SER A 90 -10.74 -20.86 -7.70
C SER A 90 -11.98 -20.87 -8.60
N LYS A 91 -11.94 -21.65 -9.69
CA LYS A 91 -13.10 -21.84 -10.57
C LYS A 91 -14.32 -22.41 -9.84
N TYR A 92 -14.11 -23.16 -8.74
CA TYR A 92 -15.19 -23.72 -7.93
C TYR A 92 -15.86 -22.68 -7.03
N PHE A 93 -15.11 -21.69 -6.52
CA PHE A 93 -15.67 -20.60 -5.72
C PHE A 93 -16.70 -19.80 -6.51
N ALA A 94 -16.36 -19.46 -7.76
CA ALA A 94 -17.25 -18.74 -8.68
C ALA A 94 -18.59 -19.45 -8.91
N LYS A 95 -18.59 -20.79 -8.90
CA LYS A 95 -19.82 -21.60 -9.04
C LYS A 95 -20.63 -21.69 -7.74
N LYS A 96 -19.95 -21.79 -6.58
CA LYS A 96 -20.60 -21.98 -5.28
C LYS A 96 -21.16 -20.69 -4.68
N ALA A 97 -20.53 -19.55 -4.96
CA ALA A 97 -20.91 -18.26 -4.38
C ALA A 97 -20.93 -17.16 -5.45
N PRO A 98 -21.84 -17.24 -6.44
CA PRO A 98 -21.93 -16.25 -7.51
C PRO A 98 -22.18 -14.84 -6.96
N ASP A 99 -22.95 -14.72 -5.88
CA ASP A 99 -23.21 -13.45 -5.21
C ASP A 99 -21.96 -12.78 -4.61
N LEU A 100 -21.07 -13.57 -4.01
CA LEU A 100 -19.79 -13.06 -3.49
C LEU A 100 -18.82 -12.76 -4.62
N LEU A 101 -18.88 -13.51 -5.73
CA LEU A 101 -18.11 -13.19 -6.92
C LEU A 101 -18.48 -11.81 -7.47
N GLU A 102 -19.78 -11.49 -7.56
CA GLU A 102 -20.24 -10.16 -8.00
C GLU A 102 -19.80 -9.04 -7.05
N PHE A 103 -19.81 -9.30 -5.74
CA PHE A 103 -19.21 -8.37 -4.77
C PHE A 103 -17.72 -8.15 -5.04
N PHE A 104 -16.92 -9.21 -5.17
CA PHE A 104 -15.48 -9.09 -5.39
C PHE A 104 -15.12 -8.45 -6.74
N LYS A 105 -15.97 -8.58 -7.76
CA LYS A 105 -15.81 -7.84 -9.04
C LYS A 105 -16.01 -6.33 -8.88
N LYS A 106 -16.90 -5.92 -7.97
CA LYS A 106 -17.17 -4.51 -7.66
C LYS A 106 -16.24 -3.94 -6.60
N TYR A 107 -15.68 -4.81 -5.76
CA TYR A 107 -14.77 -4.41 -4.70
C TYR A 107 -13.56 -3.69 -5.30
N LYS A 108 -13.47 -2.40 -4.99
CA LYS A 108 -12.33 -1.57 -5.33
C LYS A 108 -12.03 -0.66 -4.15
N THR A 109 -10.76 -0.67 -3.77
CA THR A 109 -10.16 0.26 -2.82
C THR A 109 -8.95 0.93 -3.47
N GLY A 110 -8.39 1.94 -2.82
CA GLY A 110 -7.15 2.59 -3.26
C GLY A 110 -6.10 2.63 -2.16
N SER A 111 -4.85 2.91 -2.52
CA SER A 111 -3.72 2.98 -1.58
C SER A 111 -4.03 3.91 -0.39
N LYS A 112 -4.67 5.05 -0.66
CA LYS A 112 -5.07 6.02 0.38
C LYS A 112 -5.99 5.41 1.44
N LEU A 113 -7.10 4.78 1.02
CA LEU A 113 -8.07 4.16 1.95
C LEU A 113 -7.43 3.05 2.80
N ILE A 114 -6.58 2.22 2.17
CA ILE A 114 -5.89 1.14 2.88
C ILE A 114 -4.86 1.71 3.87
N SER A 115 -4.09 2.71 3.46
CA SER A 115 -3.08 3.35 4.31
C SER A 115 -3.71 4.04 5.53
N GLU A 116 -4.85 4.72 5.36
CA GLU A 116 -5.60 5.30 6.47
C GLU A 116 -6.13 4.25 7.46
N ALA A 117 -6.64 3.11 6.96
CA ALA A 117 -7.08 2.01 7.82
C ALA A 117 -5.93 1.37 8.61
N LEU A 118 -4.77 1.18 7.96
CA LEU A 118 -3.56 0.67 8.61
C LEU A 118 -3.01 1.65 9.66
N ALA A 119 -3.04 2.96 9.37
CA ALA A 119 -2.67 4.00 10.32
C ALA A 119 -3.57 3.95 11.57
N TYR A 120 -4.90 3.88 11.38
CA TYR A 120 -5.86 3.75 12.47
C TYR A 120 -5.61 2.50 13.32
N LEU A 121 -5.36 1.35 12.67
CA LEU A 121 -5.05 0.09 13.35
C LEU A 121 -3.84 0.26 14.27
N ASP A 122 -2.76 0.86 13.78
CA ASP A 122 -1.55 1.04 14.57
C ASP A 122 -1.69 2.11 15.67
N GLU A 123 -2.35 3.24 15.42
CA GLU A 123 -2.55 4.31 16.42
C GLU A 123 -3.45 3.88 17.57
N LYS A 124 -4.57 3.23 17.24
CA LYS A 124 -5.57 2.84 18.23
C LYS A 124 -5.32 1.46 18.81
N LYS A 125 -4.29 0.75 18.32
CA LYS A 125 -4.07 -0.67 18.61
C LYS A 125 -5.36 -1.49 18.42
N ALA A 126 -6.13 -1.09 17.40
CA ALA A 126 -7.43 -1.66 17.11
C ALA A 126 -7.28 -3.04 16.49
N SER A 127 -8.31 -3.87 16.63
CA SER A 127 -8.44 -5.08 15.83
C SER A 127 -8.75 -4.75 14.37
N HIS A 128 -8.46 -5.69 13.46
CA HIS A 128 -8.82 -5.57 12.05
C HIS A 128 -10.33 -5.33 11.85
N THR A 129 -11.18 -5.93 12.68
CA THR A 129 -12.64 -5.74 12.63
C THR A 129 -13.04 -4.32 13.02
N GLU A 130 -12.44 -3.76 14.08
CA GLU A 130 -12.70 -2.37 14.47
C GLU A 130 -12.24 -1.39 13.40
N ALA A 131 -11.05 -1.60 12.82
CA ALA A 131 -10.54 -0.78 11.71
C ALA A 131 -11.45 -0.86 10.47
N ALA A 132 -11.95 -2.05 10.12
CA ALA A 132 -12.88 -2.22 9.01
C ALA A 132 -14.21 -1.48 9.25
N LYS A 133 -14.77 -1.58 10.45
CA LYS A 133 -15.99 -0.84 10.83
C LYS A 133 -15.76 0.66 10.80
N TRP A 134 -14.64 1.13 11.33
CA TRP A 134 -14.26 2.54 11.29
C TRP A 134 -14.14 3.05 9.85
N LEU A 135 -13.46 2.31 8.97
CA LEU A 135 -13.28 2.67 7.57
C LEU A 135 -14.63 2.78 6.85
N LEU A 136 -15.53 1.82 7.06
CA LEU A 136 -16.86 1.81 6.46
C LEU A 136 -17.77 2.91 7.00
N ARG A 137 -17.65 3.28 8.28
CA ARG A 137 -18.37 4.42 8.86
C ARG A 137 -17.86 5.75 8.33
N LYS A 138 -16.54 5.87 8.12
CA LYS A 138 -15.90 7.07 7.56
C LYS A 138 -16.19 7.25 6.07
N ASN A 139 -16.39 6.14 5.34
CA ASN A 139 -16.60 6.11 3.89
C ASN A 139 -17.86 5.29 3.55
N PRO A 140 -19.07 5.72 3.97
CA PRO A 140 -20.31 4.95 3.82
C PRO A 140 -20.74 4.72 2.37
N GLU A 141 -20.24 5.52 1.44
CA GLU A 141 -20.44 5.40 0.00
C GLU A 141 -19.80 4.14 -0.60
N LEU A 142 -18.78 3.58 0.06
CA LEU A 142 -18.15 2.33 -0.37
C LEU A 142 -19.16 1.17 -0.39
N LEU A 143 -20.12 1.17 0.54
CA LEU A 143 -21.15 0.14 0.60
C LEU A 143 -22.04 0.16 -0.66
N ASP A 144 -22.40 1.35 -1.17
CA ASP A 144 -23.21 1.45 -2.39
C ASP A 144 -22.41 1.08 -3.64
N GLN A 145 -21.10 1.32 -3.63
CA GLN A 145 -20.21 0.91 -4.73
C GLN A 145 -20.05 -0.61 -4.79
N TRP A 146 -19.91 -1.26 -3.63
CA TRP A 146 -19.59 -2.68 -3.57
C TRP A 146 -20.82 -3.59 -3.55
N LEU A 147 -21.94 -3.12 -2.99
CA LEU A 147 -23.12 -3.94 -2.71
C LEU A 147 -24.38 -3.41 -3.40
N PRO A 148 -25.33 -4.29 -3.75
CA PRO A 148 -26.70 -3.87 -4.06
C PRO A 148 -27.32 -3.10 -2.89
N LYS A 149 -28.19 -2.13 -3.19
CA LYS A 149 -28.83 -1.23 -2.21
C LYS A 149 -29.35 -1.94 -0.96
N GLU A 150 -30.13 -3.02 -1.13
CA GLU A 150 -30.70 -3.76 0.00
C GLU A 150 -29.63 -4.34 0.95
N ARG A 151 -28.52 -4.84 0.39
CA ARG A 151 -27.41 -5.39 1.20
C ARG A 151 -26.58 -4.29 1.84
N ALA A 152 -26.36 -3.17 1.15
CA ALA A 152 -25.70 -2.00 1.71
C ALA A 152 -26.44 -1.48 2.95
N GLU A 153 -27.77 -1.34 2.88
CA GLU A 153 -28.61 -0.93 4.03
C GLU A 153 -28.52 -1.91 5.20
N ARG A 154 -28.53 -3.21 4.94
CA ARG A 154 -28.36 -4.24 5.99
C ARG A 154 -27.03 -4.13 6.71
N VAL A 155 -25.95 -3.82 5.99
CA VAL A 155 -24.62 -3.62 6.60
C VAL A 155 -24.60 -2.31 7.40
N ARG A 156 -25.16 -1.22 6.87
CA ARG A 156 -25.27 0.07 7.59
C ARG A 156 -25.98 -0.05 8.93
N ALA A 157 -27.05 -0.85 8.99
CA ALA A 157 -27.84 -1.03 10.19
C ALA A 157 -27.07 -1.67 11.36
N VAL A 158 -25.97 -2.38 11.09
CA VAL A 158 -25.18 -3.11 12.10
C VAL A 158 -23.75 -2.60 12.26
N LEU A 159 -23.38 -1.55 11.54
CA LEU A 159 -22.02 -0.99 11.53
C LEU A 159 -21.70 -0.25 12.81
#